data_AF-A0A835SFK9-F1
#
_entry.id   AF-A0A835SFK9-F1
#
_cell.length_a   1.000
_cell.length_b   1.000
_cell.length_c   1.000
_cell.angle_alpha   90.00
_cell.angle_beta   90.00
_cell.angle_gamma   90.00
#
_symmetry.space_group_name_H-M   'P 1'
#
loop_
_entity.id
_entity.type
_entity.pdbx_description
1 polymer ?
#
loop_
_entity_poly.entity_id
_entity_poly.type
_entity_poly.pdbx_seq_one_letter_code
_entity_poly.pdbx_strand_id
1 'polypeptide(L)'
;MSVKKLEMLIRPQCRNSSPRAIRGISVNNRTISPSYSNHVAATGEEVTVLAITKLDKAPKKPNGSPIIDLCIRLDASSPCGFADFLCDGRGKSGCLFSIFGAEDSNCCPTGFLDLFFRH
;
A
#
# COMPACT_ATOMS: atom_id res chain seq x y z
N MET A 1 15.43 0.81 13.20
CA MET A 1 14.24 1.60 12.84
C MET A 1 13.04 0.64 12.76
N SER A 2 11.99 0.81 13.57
CA SER A 2 10.77 0.00 13.44
C SER A 2 9.79 0.69 12.50
N VAL A 3 9.35 -0.02 11.46
CA VAL A 3 8.35 0.48 10.50
C VAL A 3 6.97 0.35 11.14
N LYS A 4 6.24 1.46 11.28
CA LYS A 4 4.89 1.45 11.88
C LYS A 4 3.77 1.46 10.85
N LYS A 5 3.98 2.16 9.74
CA LYS A 5 2.95 2.43 8.73
C LYS A 5 3.56 2.47 7.33
N LEU A 6 2.82 1.95 6.37
CA LEU A 6 3.05 2.13 4.94
C LEU A 6 1.79 2.76 4.34
N GLU A 7 1.97 3.79 3.52
CA GLU A 7 0.90 4.43 2.77
C GLU A 7 1.22 4.38 1.29
N MET A 8 0.24 4.12 0.44
CA MET A 8 0.41 4.00 -1.00
C MET A 8 -0.66 4.82 -1.71
N LEU A 9 -0.26 5.57 -2.72
CA LEU A 9 -1.20 6.29 -3.58
C LEU A 9 -1.81 5.34 -4.61
N ILE A 10 -3.13 5.23 -4.57
CA ILE A 10 -3.94 4.46 -5.53
C ILE A 10 -4.90 5.40 -6.25
N ARG A 11 -5.34 4.99 -7.44
CA ARG A 11 -6.34 5.78 -8.18
C ARG A 11 -7.65 5.84 -7.39
N PRO A 12 -8.33 7.00 -7.32
CA PRO A 12 -9.56 7.15 -6.54
C PRO A 12 -10.66 6.14 -6.89
N GLN A 13 -10.83 5.83 -8.18
CA GLN A 13 -11.82 4.85 -8.65
C GLN A 13 -11.58 3.43 -8.13
N CYS A 14 -10.35 3.07 -7.74
CA CYS A 14 -10.02 1.72 -7.30
C CYS A 14 -10.60 1.38 -5.93
N ARG A 15 -10.79 2.40 -5.07
CA ARG A 15 -11.36 2.24 -3.72
C ARG A 15 -12.76 1.61 -3.75
N ASN A 16 -13.60 2.08 -4.66
CA ASN A 16 -15.01 1.71 -4.76
C ASN A 16 -15.31 0.89 -6.01
N SER A 17 -14.28 0.31 -6.64
CA SER A 17 -14.43 -0.57 -7.80
C SER A 17 -15.34 -1.76 -7.48
N SER A 18 -16.13 -2.17 -8.47
CA SER A 18 -16.94 -3.39 -8.43
C SER A 18 -16.58 -4.26 -9.64
N PRO A 19 -16.02 -5.47 -9.44
CA PRO A 19 -15.63 -6.05 -8.14
C PRO A 19 -14.48 -5.28 -7.47
N ARG A 20 -14.38 -5.39 -6.14
CA ARG A 20 -13.33 -4.72 -5.36
C ARG A 20 -11.95 -5.17 -5.80
N ALA A 21 -11.12 -4.21 -6.18
CA ALA A 21 -9.75 -4.45 -6.63
C ALA A 21 -8.88 -5.19 -5.60
N ILE A 22 -8.85 -4.69 -4.36
CA ILE A 22 -8.06 -5.32 -3.29
C ILE A 22 -8.94 -6.31 -2.53
N ARG A 23 -8.62 -7.60 -2.66
CA ARG A 23 -9.33 -8.72 -2.01
C ARG A 23 -8.77 -9.06 -0.64
N GLY A 24 -7.51 -8.74 -0.40
CA GLY A 24 -6.87 -8.98 0.89
C GLY A 24 -5.45 -8.43 0.91
N ILE A 25 -4.98 -8.13 2.11
CA ILE A 25 -3.60 -7.75 2.35
C ILE A 25 -3.08 -8.63 3.48
N SER A 26 -1.87 -9.14 3.34
CA SER A 26 -1.20 -9.90 4.39
C SER A 26 0.20 -9.36 4.67
N VAL A 27 0.58 -9.35 5.94
CA VAL A 27 1.92 -9.01 6.41
C VAL A 27 2.50 -10.22 7.14
N ASN A 28 3.62 -10.77 6.65
CA ASN A 28 4.23 -11.99 7.19
C ASN A 28 3.19 -13.12 7.39
N ASN A 29 2.37 -13.38 6.36
CA ASN A 29 1.27 -14.36 6.35
C ASN A 29 0.08 -14.07 7.28
N ARG A 30 0.02 -12.90 7.93
CA ARG A 30 -1.15 -12.47 8.71
C ARG A 30 -2.00 -11.50 7.90
N THR A 31 -3.26 -11.84 7.69
CA THR A 31 -4.23 -10.94 7.04
C THR A 31 -4.44 -9.67 7.87
N ILE A 32 -4.44 -8.53 7.20
CA ILE A 32 -4.71 -7.21 7.78
C ILE A 32 -5.80 -6.50 6.97
N SER A 33 -6.54 -5.63 7.64
CA SER A 33 -7.49 -4.73 6.98
C SER A 33 -6.79 -3.42 6.63
N PRO A 34 -6.74 -3.03 5.35
CA PRO A 34 -6.30 -1.68 5.00
C PRO A 34 -7.30 -0.62 5.46
N SER A 35 -6.78 0.58 5.66
CA SER A 35 -7.59 1.80 5.72
C SER A 35 -7.43 2.61 4.45
N TYR A 36 -8.47 3.33 4.06
CA TYR A 36 -8.45 4.23 2.90
C TYR A 36 -8.78 5.64 3.35
N SER A 37 -8.11 6.63 2.78
CA SER A 37 -8.44 8.04 2.96
C SER A 37 -8.29 8.78 1.64
N ASN A 38 -9.18 9.75 1.39
CA ASN A 38 -9.12 10.60 0.20
C ASN A 38 -8.53 11.94 0.61
N HIS A 39 -7.64 12.47 -0.23
CA HIS A 39 -7.02 13.78 -0.05
C HIS A 39 -7.09 14.55 -1.36
N VAL A 40 -6.98 15.87 -1.27
CA VAL A 40 -6.82 16.74 -2.43
C VAL A 40 -5.37 17.19 -2.46
N ALA A 41 -4.64 16.84 -3.51
CA ALA A 41 -3.25 17.26 -3.68
C ALA A 41 -3.17 18.79 -3.86
N ALA A 42 -1.98 19.37 -3.68
CA ALA A 42 -1.75 20.79 -3.91
C ALA A 42 -2.09 21.25 -5.35
N THR A 43 -2.12 20.31 -6.30
CA THR A 43 -2.51 20.51 -7.70
C THR A 43 -4.03 20.55 -7.91
N GLY A 44 -4.83 20.31 -6.87
CA GLY A 44 -6.30 20.22 -6.94
C GLY A 44 -6.82 18.83 -7.34
N GLU A 45 -5.94 17.88 -7.63
CA GLU A 45 -6.30 16.52 -8.01
C GLU A 45 -6.69 15.69 -6.78
N GLU A 46 -7.78 14.92 -6.88
CA GLU A 46 -8.15 13.95 -5.85
C GLU A 46 -7.20 12.76 -5.87
N VAL A 47 -6.79 12.31 -4.68
CA VAL A 47 -5.88 11.18 -4.48
C VAL A 47 -6.45 10.27 -3.41
N THR A 48 -6.27 8.97 -3.58
CA THR A 48 -6.65 8.01 -2.53
C THR A 48 -5.40 7.37 -1.95
N VAL A 49 -5.30 7.38 -0.63
CA VAL A 49 -4.24 6.76 0.14
C VAL A 49 -4.75 5.43 0.69
N LEU A 50 -4.10 4.34 0.28
CA LEU A 50 -4.18 3.03 0.91
C LEU A 50 -3.16 2.99 2.06
N ALA A 51 -3.63 2.86 3.30
CA ALA A 51 -2.77 2.80 4.48
C ALA A 51 -2.79 1.41 5.12
N ILE A 52 -1.59 0.89 5.37
CA ILE A 52 -1.30 -0.34 6.09
C ILE A 52 -0.61 0.06 7.40
N THR A 53 -1.30 -0.12 8.52
CA THR A 53 -0.85 0.32 9.84
C THR A 53 -0.43 -0.85 10.71
N LYS A 54 0.21 -0.55 11.86
CA LYS A 54 0.64 -1.52 12.87
C LYS A 54 1.64 -2.54 12.33
N LEU A 55 2.50 -2.11 11.38
CA LEU A 55 3.55 -2.94 10.81
C LEU A 55 4.61 -3.36 11.85
N ASP A 56 4.78 -2.54 12.89
CA ASP A 56 5.63 -2.81 14.06
C ASP A 56 5.10 -3.97 14.92
N LYS A 57 3.82 -4.31 14.77
CA LYS A 57 3.15 -5.43 15.43
C LYS A 57 3.02 -6.66 14.53
N ALA A 58 3.59 -6.62 13.33
CA ALA A 58 3.62 -7.78 12.46
C ALA A 58 4.38 -8.94 13.14
N PRO A 59 3.89 -10.18 13.04
CA PRO A 59 4.62 -11.32 13.57
C PRO A 59 5.97 -11.44 12.87
N LYS A 60 7.01 -11.83 13.61
CA LYS A 60 8.32 -12.13 13.02
C LYS A 60 8.18 -13.29 12.03
N LYS A 61 8.96 -13.28 10.95
CA LYS A 61 9.00 -14.41 10.02
C LYS A 61 9.51 -15.66 10.75
N PRO A 62 9.02 -16.88 10.40
CA PRO A 62 9.43 -18.12 11.06
C PRO A 62 10.95 -18.37 11.03
N ASN A 63 11.64 -17.83 10.03
CA ASN A 63 13.10 -17.94 9.87
C ASN A 63 13.89 -16.88 10.65
N GLY A 64 13.24 -16.10 11.53
CA GLY A 64 13.89 -15.05 12.32
C GLY A 64 14.28 -13.80 11.52
N SER A 65 13.95 -13.74 10.22
CA SER A 65 14.30 -12.60 9.36
C SER A 65 13.64 -11.30 9.84
N PRO A 66 14.37 -10.17 9.86
CA PRO A 66 13.82 -8.85 10.17
C PRO A 66 12.99 -8.27 9.02
N ILE A 67 12.89 -8.97 7.88
CA ILE A 67 12.18 -8.50 6.69
C ILE A 67 10.67 -8.57 6.92
N ILE A 68 9.96 -7.52 6.48
CA ILE A 68 8.50 -7.48 6.42
C ILE A 68 8.08 -7.85 5.00
N ASP A 69 7.36 -8.96 4.85
CA ASP A 69 6.75 -9.34 3.58
C ASP A 69 5.32 -8.80 3.54
N LEU A 70 5.05 -7.90 2.60
CA LEU A 70 3.72 -7.40 2.30
C LEU A 70 3.19 -8.08 1.02
N CYS A 71 2.01 -8.68 1.09
CA CYS A 71 1.32 -9.20 -0.08
C CYS A 71 -0.05 -8.56 -0.23
N ILE A 72 -0.35 -8.04 -1.42
CA ILE A 72 -1.65 -7.47 -1.77
C ILE A 72 -2.28 -8.38 -2.82
N ARG A 73 -3.43 -8.98 -2.50
CA ARG A 73 -4.18 -9.83 -3.41
C ARG A 73 -5.15 -8.99 -4.21
N LEU A 74 -4.94 -8.95 -5.52
CA LEU A 74 -5.80 -8.22 -6.45
C LEU A 74 -6.81 -9.13 -7.13
N ASP A 75 -7.96 -8.58 -7.47
CA ASP A 75 -8.97 -9.24 -8.29
C ASP A 75 -8.77 -8.87 -9.76
N ALA A 76 -8.27 -9.81 -10.57
CA ALA A 76 -8.01 -9.57 -11.99
C ALA A 76 -9.27 -9.18 -12.79
N SER A 77 -10.47 -9.47 -12.27
CA SER A 77 -11.74 -9.06 -12.88
C SER A 77 -12.14 -7.61 -12.54
N SER A 78 -11.43 -6.97 -11.60
CA SER A 78 -11.61 -5.56 -11.28
C SER A 78 -10.92 -4.67 -12.31
N PRO A 79 -11.47 -3.48 -12.63
CA PRO A 79 -10.77 -2.49 -13.47
C PRO A 79 -9.44 -2.02 -12.85
N CYS A 80 -9.21 -2.23 -11.55
CA CYS A 80 -7.93 -1.99 -10.89
C CYS A 80 -7.25 -3.30 -10.43
N GLY A 81 -7.50 -4.40 -11.13
CA GLY A 81 -7.01 -5.74 -10.82
C GLY A 81 -5.53 -5.98 -11.05
N PHE A 82 -4.82 -4.99 -11.61
CA PHE A 82 -3.37 -5.03 -11.84
C PHE A 82 -2.71 -3.83 -11.21
N ALA A 83 -1.44 -3.98 -10.85
CA ALA A 83 -0.63 -2.95 -10.22
C ALA A 83 -0.70 -1.61 -10.94
N ASP A 84 -0.48 -1.59 -12.25
CA ASP A 84 -0.44 -0.36 -13.05
C ASP A 84 -1.78 0.38 -13.10
N PHE A 85 -2.89 -0.37 -12.97
CA PHE A 85 -4.24 0.20 -12.90
C PHE A 85 -4.65 0.58 -11.48
N LEU A 86 -4.06 -0.06 -10.46
CA LEU A 86 -4.25 0.32 -9.06
C LEU A 86 -3.47 1.59 -8.71
N CYS A 87 -2.21 1.68 -9.14
CA CYS A 87 -1.33 2.79 -8.85
C CYS A 87 -1.81 4.08 -9.51
N ASP A 88 -1.66 5.18 -8.79
CA ASP A 88 -2.07 6.53 -9.23
C ASP A 88 -1.20 7.13 -10.35
N GLY A 89 -0.25 6.38 -10.90
CA GLY A 89 0.60 6.79 -12.02
C GLY A 89 1.72 7.79 -11.66
N ARG A 90 1.63 8.48 -10.52
CA ARG A 90 2.66 9.43 -10.05
C ARG A 90 4.03 8.81 -9.76
N GLY A 91 4.12 7.49 -9.61
CA GLY A 91 5.39 6.78 -9.43
C GLY A 91 6.18 6.51 -10.73
N LYS A 92 5.73 7.02 -11.89
CA LYS A 92 6.28 6.82 -13.25
C LYS A 92 6.29 5.37 -13.74
N SER A 93 6.87 4.45 -12.99
CA SER A 93 6.98 3.01 -13.28
C SER A 93 6.46 2.12 -12.14
N GLY A 94 5.72 2.71 -11.19
CA GLY A 94 5.18 1.97 -10.05
C GLY A 94 4.25 2.82 -9.17
N CYS A 95 3.88 2.26 -8.03
CA CYS A 95 3.11 2.98 -7.01
C CYS A 95 4.02 3.90 -6.22
N LEU A 96 3.59 5.15 -6.00
CA LEU A 96 4.20 6.00 -5.00
C LEU A 96 3.72 5.54 -3.62
N PHE A 97 4.64 5.34 -2.69
CA PHE A 97 4.33 4.98 -1.31
C PHE A 97 5.28 5.69 -0.35
N SER A 98 4.92 5.60 0.92
CA SER A 98 5.51 6.32 2.01
C SER A 98 5.65 5.35 3.19
N ILE A 99 6.87 5.18 3.70
CA ILE A 99 7.16 4.32 4.86
C ILE A 99 7.43 5.21 6.06
N PHE A 100 6.72 4.97 7.16
CA PHE A 100 6.84 5.77 8.37
C PHE A 100 7.47 4.94 9.49
N GLY A 101 8.59 5.42 10.01
CA GLY A 101 9.19 4.93 11.24
C GLY A 101 8.46 5.41 12.48
N ALA A 102 8.99 5.05 13.66
CA ALA A 102 8.50 5.57 14.93
C ALA A 102 8.66 7.09 15.08
N GLU A 103 9.67 7.67 14.43
CA GLU A 103 10.04 9.08 14.54
C GLU A 103 9.48 9.95 13.40
N ASP A 104 9.12 9.35 12.26
CA ASP A 104 8.76 10.07 11.03
C ASP A 104 7.27 10.31 10.85
N SER A 105 6.48 10.21 11.92
CA SER A 105 5.00 10.21 11.82
C SER A 105 4.36 11.43 11.12
N ASN A 106 5.12 12.53 10.92
CA ASN A 106 4.66 13.78 10.30
C ASN A 106 5.51 14.29 9.12
N CYS A 107 6.55 13.58 8.68
CA CYS A 107 7.39 14.03 7.56
C CYS A 107 6.95 13.36 6.24
N CYS A 108 7.11 14.03 5.10
CA CYS A 108 6.89 13.46 3.77
C CYS A 108 7.88 12.31 3.54
N PRO A 109 7.46 11.04 3.50
CA PRO A 109 8.42 9.96 3.35
C PRO A 109 8.85 9.86 1.89
N THR A 110 10.14 9.73 1.66
CA THR A 110 10.73 9.47 0.35
C THR A 110 11.12 8.00 0.28
N GLY A 111 10.46 7.24 -0.59
CA GLY A 111 10.79 5.84 -0.87
C GLY A 111 10.24 5.38 -2.22
N PHE A 112 11.04 4.58 -2.94
CA PHE A 112 10.61 3.78 -4.09
C PHE A 112 10.88 2.30 -3.74
N LEU A 113 9.94 1.41 -4.04
CA LEU A 113 9.91 0.00 -3.66
C LEU A 113 9.28 -0.68 -4.85
N ASP A 114 10.07 -1.54 -5.48
CA ASP A 114 9.57 -2.43 -6.52
C ASP A 114 8.63 -3.42 -5.85
N LEU A 115 7.33 -3.18 -6.01
CA LEU A 115 6.30 -4.13 -5.62
C LEU A 115 6.30 -5.24 -6.65
N PHE A 116 6.89 -6.39 -6.30
CA PHE A 116 6.83 -7.59 -7.12
C PHE A 116 5.46 -8.25 -6.96
N PHE A 117 4.64 -8.18 -8.00
CA PHE A 117 3.38 -8.90 -8.07
C PHE A 117 3.65 -10.29 -8.65
N ARG A 118 3.47 -11.34 -7.84
CA ARG A 118 3.41 -12.71 -8.37
C ARG A 118 2.00 -12.97 -8.87
N HIS A 119 1.90 -13.21 -10.18
CA HIS A 119 0.71 -13.76 -10.84
C HIS A 119 0.46 -15.20 -10.39
#